data_AF-A0A3B3HRA6-F1
#
_entry.id   AF-A0A3B3HRA6-F1
#
_cell.length_a   1.000
_cell.length_b   1.000
_cell.length_c   1.000
_cell.angle_alpha   90.00
_cell.angle_beta   90.00
_cell.angle_gamma   90.00
#
_symmetry.space_group_name_H-M   'P 1'
#
loop_
_entity.id
_entity.type
_entity.pdbx_description
1 polymer ?
#
loop_
_entity_poly.entity_id
_entity_poly.type
_entity_poly.pdbx_seq_one_letter_code
_entity_poly.pdbx_strand_id
1 'polypeptide(L)'
;MSDEDLKQKSFLNLVLTGRRLLMIEQFQRARHIFTSALELQPEDKECLIGRSKCCMNEGRLRKALQDAELSLRHDKSFPEVSVGAQAFAFPPTGCQCASV
;
A
#
# COMPACT_ATOMS: atom_id res chain seq x y z
N MET A 1 24.24 -8.93 28.68
CA MET A 1 23.01 -8.47 28.00
C MET A 1 22.48 -9.67 27.25
N SER A 2 21.26 -10.11 27.54
CA SER A 2 20.71 -11.34 26.98
C SER A 2 20.21 -11.07 25.56
N ASP A 3 20.49 -11.96 24.60
CA ASP A 3 20.07 -11.80 23.20
C ASP A 3 18.54 -11.66 23.05
N GLU A 4 17.78 -12.21 23.99
CA GLU A 4 16.32 -12.11 24.04
C GLU A 4 15.83 -10.67 24.33
N ASP A 5 16.55 -9.88 25.12
CA ASP A 5 16.19 -8.49 25.37
C ASP A 5 16.27 -7.63 24.10
N LEU A 6 17.19 -7.96 23.20
CA LEU A 6 17.37 -7.25 21.93
C LEU A 6 16.21 -7.54 20.98
N LYS A 7 15.76 -8.79 20.91
CA LYS A 7 14.57 -9.18 20.14
C LYS A 7 13.32 -8.49 20.68
N GLN A 8 13.16 -8.45 22.00
CA GLN A 8 12.02 -7.78 22.64
C GLN A 8 11.99 -6.28 22.33
N LYS A 9 13.15 -5.61 22.38
CA LYS A 9 13.28 -4.19 22.02
C LYS A 9 13.01 -3.94 20.53
N SER A 10 13.52 -4.80 19.66
CA SER A 10 13.25 -4.74 18.21
C SER A 10 11.77 -4.86 17.93
N PHE A 11 11.10 -5.84 18.53
CA PHE A 11 9.66 -6.03 18.44
C PHE A 11 8.89 -4.78 18.88
N LEU A 12 9.21 -4.25 20.06
CA LEU A 12 8.56 -3.04 20.57
C LEU A 12 8.73 -1.85 19.62
N ASN A 13 9.94 -1.69 19.04
CA ASN A 13 10.21 -0.63 18.08
C ASN A 13 9.38 -0.77 16.79
N LEU A 14 9.23 -1.99 16.29
CA LEU A 14 8.37 -2.28 15.13
C LEU A 14 6.91 -1.94 15.43
N VAL A 15 6.38 -2.33 16.60
CA VAL A 15 5.00 -2.02 17.01
C VAL A 15 4.78 -0.51 17.08
N LEU A 16 5.70 0.22 17.71
CA LEU A 16 5.62 1.69 17.82
C LEU A 16 5.67 2.36 16.44
N THR A 17 6.56 1.89 15.56
CA THR A 17 6.67 2.38 14.19
C THR A 17 5.40 2.10 13.39
N GLY A 18 4.82 0.90 13.51
CA GLY A 18 3.55 0.53 12.89
C GLY A 18 2.39 1.43 13.34
N ARG A 19 2.29 1.71 14.65
CA ARG A 19 1.30 2.65 15.20
C ARG A 19 1.49 4.07 14.66
N ARG A 20 2.71 4.55 14.55
CA ARG A 20 3.00 5.86 13.96
C ARG A 20 2.57 5.93 12.49
N LEU A 21 2.84 4.89 11.71
CA LEU A 21 2.45 4.83 10.31
C LEU A 21 0.92 4.79 10.12
N LEU A 22 0.18 4.16 11.03
CA LEU A 22 -1.28 4.24 11.07
C LEU A 22 -1.79 5.67 11.23
N MET A 23 -1.13 6.49 12.07
CA MET A 23 -1.50 7.90 12.29
C MET A 23 -1.22 8.78 11.08
N ILE A 24 -0.23 8.44 10.26
CA ILE A 24 0.14 9.15 9.02
C ILE A 24 -0.62 8.57 7.81
N GLU A 25 -1.56 7.65 8.05
CA GLU A 25 -2.37 6.97 7.02
C GLU A 25 -1.55 6.19 5.97
N GLN A 26 -0.31 5.83 6.29
CA GLN A 26 0.55 5.02 5.43
C GLN A 26 0.30 3.53 5.66
N PHE A 27 -0.90 3.08 5.32
CA PHE A 27 -1.38 1.73 5.63
C PHE A 27 -0.54 0.61 4.96
N GLN A 28 -0.04 0.83 3.74
CA GLN A 28 0.83 -0.12 3.03
C GLN A 28 2.12 -0.41 3.78
N ARG A 29 2.80 0.64 4.26
CA ARG A 29 4.04 0.50 5.03
C ARG A 29 3.76 -0.06 6.42
N ALA A 30 2.70 0.42 7.07
CA ALA A 30 2.29 -0.08 8.37
C ALA A 30 2.02 -1.59 8.35
N ARG A 31 1.34 -2.11 7.31
CA ARG A 31 1.09 -3.54 7.12
C ARG A 31 2.38 -4.35 7.03
N HIS A 32 3.40 -3.84 6.34
CA HIS A 32 4.70 -4.51 6.25
C HIS A 32 5.39 -4.57 7.62
N ILE A 33 5.44 -3.44 8.34
CA ILE A 33 6.03 -3.38 9.69
C ILE A 33 5.32 -4.31 10.68
N PHE A 34 3.99 -4.37 10.66
CA PHE A 34 3.23 -5.31 11.50
C PHE A 34 3.48 -6.77 11.12
N THR A 35 3.74 -7.06 9.84
CA THR A 35 4.11 -8.41 9.40
C THR A 35 5.47 -8.82 9.99
N SER A 36 6.48 -7.95 9.89
CA SER A 36 7.78 -8.20 10.51
C SER A 36 7.71 -8.31 12.05
N ALA A 37 6.81 -7.56 12.70
CA ALA A 37 6.58 -7.72 14.13
C ALA A 37 5.96 -9.08 14.48
N LEU A 38 5.03 -9.58 13.67
CA LEU A 38 4.41 -10.90 13.84
C LEU A 38 5.39 -12.05 13.57
N GLU A 39 6.43 -11.85 12.76
CA GLU A 39 7.51 -12.84 12.59
C GLU A 39 8.30 -13.05 13.89
N LEU A 40 8.41 -12.02 14.73
CA LEU A 40 9.04 -12.12 16.05
C LEU A 40 8.06 -12.67 17.11
N GLN A 41 6.81 -12.19 17.10
CA GLN A 41 5.76 -12.62 18.03
C GLN A 41 4.44 -12.84 17.27
N PRO A 42 4.17 -14.07 16.81
CA PRO A 42 3.03 -14.35 15.93
C PRO A 42 1.66 -14.27 16.63
N GLU A 43 1.63 -14.35 17.96
CA GLU A 43 0.41 -14.31 18.76
C GLU A 43 0.11 -12.93 19.37
N ASP A 44 0.89 -11.91 18.99
CA ASP A 44 0.65 -10.57 19.51
C ASP A 44 -0.65 -9.95 18.97
N LYS A 45 -1.55 -9.64 19.90
CA LYS A 45 -2.89 -9.10 19.59
C LYS A 45 -2.81 -7.70 18.99
N GLU A 46 -1.89 -6.87 19.46
CA GLU A 46 -1.77 -5.49 19.00
C GLU A 46 -1.32 -5.42 17.54
N CYS A 47 -0.37 -6.27 17.14
CA CYS A 47 0.05 -6.41 15.75
C CYS A 47 -1.07 -6.89 14.83
N LEU A 48 -1.87 -7.88 15.27
CA LEU A 48 -3.01 -8.38 14.51
C LEU A 48 -4.09 -7.29 14.33
N ILE A 49 -4.40 -6.54 15.39
CA ILE A 49 -5.33 -5.41 15.34
C ILE A 49 -4.79 -4.32 14.40
N GLY A 50 -3.50 -3.98 14.53
CA GLY A 50 -2.82 -3.00 13.69
C GLY A 50 -2.88 -3.37 12.20
N ARG A 51 -2.57 -4.62 11.87
CA ARG A 51 -2.66 -5.15 10.50
C ARG A 51 -4.08 -5.14 9.96
N SER A 52 -5.07 -5.52 10.77
CA SER A 52 -6.48 -5.47 10.39
C SER A 52 -6.93 -4.05 10.03
N LYS A 53 -6.59 -3.06 10.86
CA LYS A 53 -6.85 -1.64 10.60
C LYS A 53 -6.20 -1.17 9.29
N CYS A 54 -4.97 -1.61 9.01
CA CYS A 54 -4.30 -1.30 7.74
C CYS A 54 -5.10 -1.85 6.55
N CYS A 55 -5.49 -3.13 6.58
CA CYS A 55 -6.23 -3.76 5.49
C CYS A 55 -7.60 -3.10 5.23
N MET A 56 -8.33 -2.74 6.29
CA MET A 56 -9.61 -2.04 6.15
C MET A 56 -9.44 -0.67 5.47
N ASN A 57 -8.39 0.06 5.82
CA ASN A 57 -8.15 1.38 5.28
C ASN A 57 -7.52 1.34 3.87
N GLU A 58 -6.64 0.38 3.56
CA GLU A 58 -6.12 0.15 2.20
C GLU A 58 -7.25 -0.14 1.21
N GLY A 59 -8.24 -0.95 1.61
CA GLY A 59 -9.41 -1.26 0.79
C GLY A 59 -10.27 -0.04 0.47
N ARG A 60 -10.36 0.94 1.40
CA ARG A 60 -11.04 2.21 1.14
C ARG A 60 -10.19 3.15 0.27
N LEU A 61 -8.88 3.20 0.50
CA LEU A 61 -7.97 4.06 -0.25
C LEU A 61 -7.93 3.71 -1.73
N ARG A 62 -7.88 2.41 -2.07
CA ARG A 62 -7.93 1.98 -3.48
C ARG A 62 -9.23 2.37 -4.17
N LYS A 63 -10.37 2.24 -3.49
CA LYS A 63 -11.67 2.68 -4.02
C LYS A 63 -11.73 4.19 -4.21
N ALA A 64 -11.28 4.96 -3.21
CA ALA A 64 -11.24 6.42 -3.28
C ALA A 64 -10.33 6.92 -4.42
N LEU A 65 -9.17 6.28 -4.63
CA LEU A 65 -8.30 6.59 -5.77
C LEU A 65 -8.98 6.30 -7.10
N GLN A 66 -9.64 5.15 -7.23
CA GLN A 66 -10.35 4.79 -8.45
C GLN A 66 -11.52 5.75 -8.74
N ASP A 67 -12.31 6.12 -7.74
CA ASP A 67 -13.41 7.08 -7.88
C ASP A 67 -12.89 8.48 -8.25
N ALA A 68 -11.78 8.92 -7.64
CA ALA A 68 -11.11 10.17 -8.00
C ALA A 68 -10.57 10.16 -9.44
N GLU A 69 -9.95 9.06 -9.88
CA GLU A 69 -9.50 8.87 -11.26
C GLU A 69 -10.64 8.90 -12.27
N LEU A 70 -11.78 8.28 -11.94
CA LEU A 70 -12.96 8.31 -12.80
C LEU A 70 -13.53 9.73 -12.91
N SER A 71 -13.60 10.47 -11.80
CA SER A 71 -14.03 11.87 -11.82
C SER A 71 -13.10 12.74 -12.68
N LEU A 72 -11.78 12.54 -12.58
CA LEU A 72 -10.79 13.25 -13.38
C LEU A 72 -10.85 12.90 -14.87
N ARG A 73 -11.25 11.67 -15.24
CA ARG A 73 -11.43 11.26 -16.65
C ARG A 73 -12.63 11.93 -17.32
N HIS A 74 -13.62 12.36 -16.53
CA HIS A 74 -14.81 13.04 -17.04
C HIS A 74 -14.60 14.54 -17.29
N ASP A 75 -13.64 15.16 -16.59
CA ASP A 75 -13.16 16.52 -16.91
C ASP A 75 -12.10 16.47 -18.03
N LYS A 76 -12.52 16.61 -19.29
CA LYS A 76 -11.66 16.78 -20.48
C LYS A 76 -10.89 18.13 -20.51
N SER A 77 -10.35 18.58 -19.37
CA SER A 77 -9.76 19.91 -19.23
C SER A 77 -8.65 19.99 -18.18
N PHE A 78 -7.76 18.99 -18.09
CA PHE A 78 -6.52 19.19 -17.35
C PHE A 78 -5.31 18.63 -18.10
N PRO A 79 -4.48 19.48 -18.74
CA PRO A 79 -3.18 19.06 -19.23
C PRO A 79 -2.24 18.84 -18.03
N GLU A 80 -1.64 17.66 -17.99
CA GLU A 80 -0.33 17.35 -17.42
C GLU A 80 -0.01 17.92 -16.01
N VAL A 81 -0.26 17.10 -14.98
CA VAL A 81 0.75 16.95 -13.92
C VAL A 81 1.00 15.46 -13.70
N SER A 82 2.06 15.01 -14.36
CA SER A 82 2.70 13.72 -14.26
C SER A 82 3.11 13.42 -12.82
N VAL A 83 2.52 12.40 -12.21
CA VAL A 83 3.19 11.66 -11.12
C VAL A 83 3.33 10.23 -11.62
N GLY A 84 4.50 9.96 -12.18
CA GLY A 84 4.75 8.80 -13.01
C GLY A 84 4.74 7.48 -12.24
N ALA A 85 4.25 6.44 -12.92
CA ALA A 85 5.00 5.19 -13.05
C ALA A 85 4.40 4.35 -14.19
N GLN A 86 5.17 4.32 -15.27
CA GLN A 86 5.26 3.23 -16.26
C GLN A 86 4.22 3.20 -17.37
N ALA A 87 4.53 4.01 -18.39
CA ALA A 87 4.49 3.53 -19.76
C ALA A 87 5.35 2.25 -19.87
N PHE A 88 4.71 1.11 -20.09
CA PHE A 88 5.30 0.02 -20.83
C PHE A 88 4.37 -0.32 -22.00
N ALA A 89 4.99 -0.35 -23.17
CA ALA A 89 4.43 -0.32 -24.50
C ALA A 89 3.36 -1.39 -24.78
N PHE A 90 2.25 -0.96 -25.40
CA PHE A 90 1.52 -1.76 -26.37
C PHE A 90 1.83 -1.20 -27.76
N PRO A 91 2.56 -1.91 -28.64
CA PRO A 91 2.38 -1.72 -30.06
C PRO A 91 1.17 -2.55 -30.52
N PRO A 92 0.10 -1.96 -31.08
CA PRO A 92 -0.88 -2.71 -31.83
C PRO A 92 -0.24 -3.10 -33.17
N THR A 93 0.17 -4.35 -33.32
CA THR A 93 0.53 -4.90 -34.64
C THR A 93 -0.75 -5.09 -35.45
N GLY A 94 -0.99 -4.14 -36.35
CA GLY A 94 -1.58 -4.31 -37.68
C GLY A 94 -2.79 -5.21 -37.85
N CYS A 95 -3.99 -4.65 -37.67
CA CYS A 95 -5.15 -5.06 -38.48
C CYS A 95 -4.99 -4.44 -39.88
N GLN A 96 -4.50 -5.20 -40.86
CA GLN A 96 -4.77 -4.90 -42.27
C GLN A 96 -6.03 -5.65 -42.67
N CYS A 97 -7.09 -4.87 -42.88
CA CYS A 97 -8.30 -5.28 -43.56
C CYS A 97 -7.92 -5.67 -45.01
N ALA A 98 -8.02 -6.94 -45.35
CA ALA A 98 -7.98 -7.38 -46.74
C ALA A 98 -9.42 -7.38 -47.28
N SER A 99 -9.74 -6.36 -48.09
CA SER A 99 -10.86 -6.37 -49.03
C SER A 99 -10.29 -6.60 -50.42
N VAL A 100 -10.52 -7.79 -50.98
CA VAL A 100 -10.89 -8.05 -52.40
C VAL A 100 -11.75 -9.30 -52.41
#